data_AF-A0A7C2LB80-F1
#
_entry.id   AF-A0A7C2LB80-F1
#
_cell.length_a   1.000
_cell.length_b   1.000
_cell.length_c   1.000
_cell.angle_alpha   90.00
_cell.angle_beta   90.00
_cell.angle_gamma   90.00
#
_symmetry.space_group_name_H-M   'P 1'
#
loop_
_entity.id
_entity.type
_entity.pdbx_description
1 polymer ?
#
loop_
_entity_poly.entity_id
_entity_poly.type
_entity_poly.pdbx_seq_one_letter_code
_entity_poly.pdbx_strand_id
1 'polypeptide(L)'
;MARKKDSERKPATEQAIIEEAQRELRVIWWRYMLWITILMLVAPLVMTVLAALLRLGQVSFLVLNFVVVFVLVQVMLHHVRQSYLRLKQLGRTAVQKHLWQAARVALEPFSRFGNRGFDWDGEAHYLLMRTYLSLGDAPRAAKVRDFLLRHRRGKWAERARKAVLLEEEG
;
A
#
# COMPACT_ATOMS: atom_id res chain seq x y z
N MET A 1 -0.29 -13.95 40.63
CA MET A 1 -1.13 -12.88 40.03
C MET A 1 -0.39 -12.14 38.89
N ALA A 2 -0.07 -12.80 37.77
CA ALA A 2 0.72 -12.20 36.68
C ALA A 2 -0.03 -12.08 35.33
N ARG A 3 -1.33 -12.41 35.27
CA ARG A 3 -2.08 -12.54 34.00
C ARG A 3 -2.82 -11.29 33.52
N LYS A 4 -2.93 -10.23 34.33
CA LYS A 4 -3.72 -9.03 33.99
C LYS A 4 -2.94 -7.97 33.16
N LYS A 5 -1.62 -7.85 33.36
CA LYS A 5 -0.79 -6.84 32.67
C LYS A 5 -0.61 -7.09 31.16
N ASP A 6 -0.56 -8.34 30.72
CA ASP A 6 -0.39 -8.66 29.30
C ASP A 6 -1.65 -8.37 28.46
N SER A 7 -2.83 -8.49 29.06
CA SER A 7 -4.10 -8.22 28.38
C SER A 7 -4.42 -6.73 28.25
N GLU A 8 -3.84 -5.85 29.06
CA GLU A 8 -3.99 -4.38 28.93
C GLU A 8 -2.91 -3.77 28.03
N ARG A 9 -1.72 -4.38 27.98
CA ARG A 9 -0.61 -3.89 27.14
C ARG A 9 -0.82 -4.20 25.65
N LYS A 10 -1.44 -5.34 25.33
CA LYS A 10 -1.83 -5.72 23.96
C LYS A 10 -2.82 -4.75 23.30
N PRO A 11 -3.97 -4.39 23.91
CA PRO A 11 -4.93 -3.48 23.31
C PRO A 11 -4.35 -2.08 23.12
N ALA A 12 -3.55 -1.56 24.07
CA ALA A 12 -2.85 -0.29 23.88
C ALA A 12 -1.86 -0.32 22.72
N THR A 13 -1.10 -1.42 22.56
CA THR A 13 -0.14 -1.58 21.45
C THR A 13 -0.86 -1.77 20.11
N GLU A 14 -1.96 -2.51 20.10
CA GLU A 14 -2.77 -2.75 18.91
C GLU A 14 -3.46 -1.47 18.43
N GLN A 15 -4.07 -0.72 19.35
CA GLN A 15 -4.68 0.58 19.06
C GLN A 15 -3.66 1.58 18.53
N ALA A 16 -2.47 1.66 19.13
CA ALA A 16 -1.40 2.53 18.63
C ALA A 16 -1.01 2.23 17.17
N ILE A 17 -0.85 0.94 16.82
CA ILE A 17 -0.54 0.54 15.44
C ILE A 17 -1.72 0.87 14.50
N ILE A 18 -2.96 0.66 14.94
CA ILE A 18 -4.16 1.00 14.16
C ILE A 18 -4.22 2.50 13.89
N GLU A 19 -4.02 3.33 14.92
CA GLU A 19 -4.04 4.79 14.80
C GLU A 19 -2.94 5.29 13.87
N GLU A 20 -1.73 4.73 13.97
CA GLU A 20 -0.62 5.07 13.09
C GLU A 20 -0.90 4.66 11.63
N ALA A 21 -1.43 3.46 11.42
CA ALA A 21 -1.85 3.00 10.09
C ALA A 21 -2.96 3.88 9.50
N GLN A 22 -3.95 4.28 10.29
CA GLN A 22 -5.00 5.21 9.86
C GLN A 22 -4.47 6.61 9.56
N ARG A 23 -3.47 7.08 10.32
CA ARG A 23 -2.79 8.35 10.05
C ARG A 23 -2.07 8.29 8.71
N GLU A 24 -1.30 7.24 8.45
CA GLU A 24 -0.64 7.03 7.16
C GLU A 24 -1.64 6.90 6.01
N LEU A 25 -2.78 6.24 6.22
CA LEU A 25 -3.85 6.17 5.21
C LEU A 25 -4.45 7.54 4.88
N ARG A 26 -4.69 8.38 5.89
CA ARG A 26 -5.13 9.77 5.67
C ARG A 26 -4.08 10.59 4.92
N VAL A 27 -2.80 10.40 5.23
CA VAL A 27 -1.70 11.05 4.52
C VAL A 27 -1.65 10.60 3.05
N ILE A 28 -1.80 9.31 2.77
CA ILE A 28 -1.87 8.78 1.40
C ILE A 28 -3.04 9.41 0.64
N TRP A 29 -4.22 9.45 1.26
CA TRP A 29 -5.42 10.02 0.64
C TRP A 29 -5.24 11.52 0.31
N TRP A 30 -4.74 12.30 1.27
CA TRP A 30 -4.43 13.72 1.06
C TRP A 30 -3.37 13.95 -0.02
N ARG A 31 -2.33 13.11 -0.04
CA ARG A 31 -1.31 13.16 -1.10
C ARG A 31 -1.92 12.89 -2.46
N TYR A 32 -2.77 11.87 -2.60
CA TYR A 32 -3.46 11.63 -3.86
C TYR A 32 -4.33 12.80 -4.29
N MET A 33 -5.15 13.37 -3.39
CA MET A 33 -5.95 14.55 -3.69
C MET A 33 -5.09 15.74 -4.14
N LEU A 34 -4.00 16.02 -3.41
CA LEU A 34 -3.06 17.09 -3.76
C LEU A 34 -2.43 16.87 -5.14
N TRP A 35 -1.95 15.65 -5.42
CA TRP A 35 -1.33 15.33 -6.70
C TRP A 35 -2.31 15.34 -7.86
N ILE A 36 -3.56 14.90 -7.66
CA ILE A 36 -4.62 15.01 -8.67
C ILE A 36 -4.90 16.48 -8.98
N THR A 37 -5.01 17.34 -7.97
CA THR A 37 -5.20 18.79 -8.17
C THR A 37 -4.01 19.41 -8.90
N ILE A 38 -2.78 19.02 -8.56
CA ILE A 38 -1.58 19.51 -9.25
C ILE A 38 -1.59 19.08 -10.71
N LEU A 39 -1.85 17.79 -11.00
CA LEU A 39 -1.78 17.24 -12.35
C LEU A 39 -2.94 17.70 -13.25
N MET A 40 -4.14 17.86 -12.70
CA MET A 40 -5.35 18.17 -13.49
C MET A 40 -5.65 19.67 -13.59
N LEU A 41 -5.18 20.47 -12.63
CA LEU A 41 -5.49 21.91 -12.59
C LEU A 41 -4.23 22.76 -12.67
N VAL A 42 -3.31 22.60 -11.73
CA VAL A 42 -2.17 23.52 -11.57
C VAL A 42 -1.18 23.40 -12.72
N ALA A 43 -0.75 22.18 -13.05
CA ALA A 43 0.23 21.95 -14.10
C ALA A 43 -0.30 22.38 -15.49
N PRO A 44 -1.53 22.02 -15.92
CA PRO A 44 -2.08 22.50 -17.18
C PRO A 44 -2.20 24.03 -17.23
N LEU A 45 -2.65 24.66 -16.14
CA LEU A 45 -2.77 26.11 -16.05
C LEU A 45 -1.40 26.80 -16.19
N VAL A 46 -0.41 26.37 -15.41
CA VAL A 46 0.96 26.90 -15.44
C VAL A 46 1.58 26.69 -16.82
N MET A 47 1.42 25.52 -17.41
CA MET A 47 1.90 25.21 -18.75
C MET A 47 1.27 26.10 -19.81
N THR A 48 -0.04 26.36 -19.72
CA THR A 48 -0.76 27.23 -20.67
C THR A 48 -0.24 28.66 -20.59
N VAL A 49 -0.06 29.19 -19.38
CA VAL A 49 0.51 30.53 -19.17
C VAL A 49 1.95 30.61 -19.70
N LEU A 50 2.79 29.61 -19.39
CA LEU A 50 4.17 29.54 -19.89
C LEU A 50 4.24 29.49 -21.42
N ALA A 51 3.36 28.71 -22.06
CA ALA A 51 3.30 28.62 -23.51
C ALA A 51 2.95 29.96 -24.17
N ALA A 52 2.01 30.70 -23.58
CA ALA A 52 1.62 32.03 -24.05
C ALA A 52 2.77 33.05 -23.88
N LEU A 53 3.43 33.05 -22.73
CA LEU A 53 4.53 33.98 -22.43
C LEU A 53 5.76 33.74 -23.30
N LEU A 54 6.12 32.46 -23.51
CA LEU A 54 7.31 32.06 -24.27
C LEU A 54 7.05 31.85 -25.76
N ARG A 55 5.80 32.05 -26.21
CA ARG A 55 5.35 31.81 -27.60
C ARG A 55 5.80 30.45 -28.14
N LEU A 56 5.63 29.40 -27.32
CA LEU A 56 6.07 28.05 -27.67
C LEU A 56 5.29 27.53 -28.88
N GLY A 57 6.00 26.97 -29.85
CA GLY A 57 5.39 26.20 -30.93
C GLY A 57 4.70 24.94 -30.40
N GLN A 58 3.70 24.45 -31.15
CA GLN A 58 2.84 23.33 -30.74
C GLN A 58 3.62 22.07 -30.32
N VAL A 59 4.65 21.70 -31.10
CA VAL A 59 5.48 20.51 -30.82
C VAL A 59 6.27 20.69 -29.53
N SER A 60 6.96 21.83 -29.36
CA SER A 60 7.75 22.13 -28.16
C SER A 60 6.88 22.16 -26.90
N PHE A 61 5.68 22.74 -27.00
CA PHE A 61 4.70 22.72 -25.92
C PHE A 61 4.29 21.31 -25.53
N LEU A 62 3.97 20.46 -26.52
CA LEU A 62 3.56 19.07 -26.27
C LEU A 62 4.67 18.28 -25.57
N VAL A 63 5.90 18.37 -26.06
CA VAL A 63 7.06 17.67 -25.48
C VAL A 63 7.32 18.15 -24.06
N LEU A 64 7.31 19.46 -23.83
CA LEU A 64 7.54 20.02 -22.49
C LEU A 64 6.44 19.60 -21.52
N ASN A 65 5.18 19.62 -21.94
CA ASN A 65 4.05 19.19 -21.12
C ASN A 65 4.17 17.70 -20.75
N PHE A 66 4.49 16.85 -21.73
CA PHE A 66 4.74 15.44 -21.47
C PHE A 66 5.85 15.22 -20.44
N VAL A 67 7.00 15.90 -20.60
CA VAL A 67 8.13 15.79 -19.66
C VAL A 67 7.72 16.25 -18.26
N VAL A 68 7.04 17.38 -18.13
CA VAL A 68 6.59 17.92 -16.83
C VAL A 68 5.63 16.95 -16.15
N VAL A 69 4.58 16.49 -16.86
CA VAL A 69 3.61 15.53 -16.32
C VAL A 69 4.29 14.23 -15.94
N PHE A 70 5.19 13.71 -16.78
CA PHE A 70 5.94 12.50 -16.49
C PHE A 70 6.76 12.64 -15.19
N VAL A 71 7.52 13.72 -15.04
CA VAL A 71 8.31 14.00 -13.84
C VAL A 71 7.41 14.10 -12.61
N LEU A 72 6.31 14.85 -12.69
CA LEU A 72 5.36 14.99 -11.58
C LEU A 72 4.76 13.64 -11.17
N VAL A 73 4.40 12.79 -12.12
CA VAL A 73 3.91 11.42 -11.84
C VAL A 73 5.00 10.58 -11.14
N GLN A 74 6.26 10.64 -11.58
CA GLN A 74 7.36 9.92 -10.92
C GLN A 74 7.56 10.40 -9.47
N VAL A 75 7.51 11.72 -9.25
CA VAL A 75 7.62 12.30 -7.91
C VAL A 75 6.44 11.90 -7.02
N MET A 76 5.21 11.92 -7.55
CA MET A 76 4.02 11.42 -6.86
C MET A 76 4.21 9.96 -6.44
N LEU A 77 4.58 9.08 -7.38
CA LEU A 77 4.76 7.65 -7.12
C LEU A 77 5.85 7.40 -6.07
N HIS A 78 6.94 8.16 -6.10
CA HIS A 78 7.98 8.09 -5.09
C HIS A 78 7.44 8.39 -3.68
N HIS A 79 6.68 9.48 -3.52
CA HIS A 79 6.12 9.87 -2.23
C HIS A 79 5.08 8.87 -1.72
N VAL A 80 4.23 8.36 -2.60
CA VAL A 80 3.22 7.36 -2.23
C VAL A 80 3.91 6.05 -1.83
N ARG A 81 4.94 5.62 -2.56
CA ARG A 81 5.72 4.40 -2.25
C ARG A 81 6.29 4.43 -0.82
N GLN A 82 6.78 5.59 -0.35
CA GLN A 82 7.29 5.72 1.02
C GLN A 82 6.21 5.41 2.07
N SER A 83 4.99 5.92 1.89
CA SER A 83 3.89 5.62 2.82
C SER A 83 3.48 4.15 2.78
N TYR A 84 3.48 3.51 1.61
CA TYR A 84 3.25 2.07 1.51
C TYR A 84 4.35 1.25 2.18
N LEU A 85 5.61 1.65 2.08
CA LEU A 85 6.70 0.98 2.79
C LEU A 85 6.49 1.03 4.32
N ARG A 86 6.02 2.17 4.85
CA ARG A 86 5.67 2.30 6.28
C ARG A 86 4.51 1.39 6.66
N LEU A 87 3.43 1.38 5.88
CA LEU A 87 2.30 0.47 6.09
C LEU A 87 2.74 -1.01 6.08
N LYS A 88 3.65 -1.38 5.17
CA LYS A 88 4.22 -2.74 5.14
C LYS A 88 5.00 -3.06 6.41
N GLN A 89 5.79 -2.11 6.94
CA GLN A 89 6.53 -2.29 8.19
C GLN A 89 5.61 -2.42 9.41
N LEU A 90 4.55 -1.60 9.49
CA LEU A 90 3.53 -1.68 10.55
C LEU A 90 2.81 -3.03 10.49
N GLY A 91 2.38 -3.45 9.30
CA GLY A 91 1.74 -4.74 9.08
C GLY A 91 2.64 -5.92 9.45
N ARG A 92 3.93 -5.88 9.08
CA ARG A 92 4.93 -6.89 9.49
C ARG A 92 5.04 -6.97 11.01
N THR A 93 5.15 -5.83 11.67
CA THR A 93 5.26 -5.74 13.14
C THR A 93 4.01 -6.29 13.82
N ALA A 94 2.83 -5.97 13.31
CA ALA A 94 1.56 -6.48 13.83
C ALA A 94 1.44 -8.00 13.67
N VAL A 95 1.82 -8.56 12.51
CA VAL A 95 1.84 -10.02 12.29
C VAL A 95 2.82 -10.72 13.22
N GLN A 96 4.02 -10.18 13.43
CA GLN A 96 5.02 -10.74 14.36
C GLN A 96 4.51 -10.77 15.80
N LYS A 97 3.67 -9.81 16.20
CA LYS A 97 3.06 -9.72 17.53
C LYS A 97 1.71 -10.43 17.64
N HIS A 98 1.25 -11.11 16.58
CA HIS A 98 -0.08 -11.74 16.49
C HIS A 98 -1.25 -10.76 16.72
N LEU A 99 -1.06 -9.49 16.35
CA LEU A 99 -2.08 -8.44 16.42
C LEU A 99 -2.82 -8.38 15.08
N TRP A 100 -3.69 -9.37 14.86
CA TRP A 100 -4.27 -9.64 13.53
C TRP A 100 -5.19 -8.53 13.03
N GLN A 101 -5.92 -7.83 13.91
CA GLN A 101 -6.76 -6.72 13.47
C GLN A 101 -5.92 -5.51 13.04
N ALA A 102 -4.88 -5.17 13.81
CA ALA A 102 -3.91 -4.15 13.40
C ALA A 102 -3.20 -4.50 12.09
N ALA A 103 -2.79 -5.76 11.92
CA ALA A 103 -2.18 -6.24 10.69
C ALA A 103 -3.13 -6.08 9.50
N ARG A 104 -4.42 -6.39 9.67
CA ARG A 104 -5.44 -6.20 8.64
C ARG A 104 -5.52 -4.73 8.25
N VAL A 105 -5.67 -3.82 9.21
CA VAL A 105 -5.79 -2.37 8.92
C VAL A 105 -4.58 -1.84 8.13
N ALA A 106 -3.37 -2.26 8.51
CA ALA A 106 -2.14 -1.81 7.84
C ALA A 106 -1.96 -2.43 6.43
N LEU A 107 -2.38 -3.68 6.22
CA LEU A 107 -2.09 -4.43 5.00
C LEU A 107 -3.24 -4.47 3.98
N GLU A 108 -4.50 -4.31 4.41
CA GLU A 108 -5.68 -4.24 3.53
C GLU A 108 -5.50 -3.31 2.31
N PRO A 109 -4.86 -2.12 2.44
CA PRO A 109 -4.68 -1.20 1.31
C PRO A 109 -3.96 -1.82 0.11
N PHE A 110 -3.08 -2.81 0.33
CA PHE A 110 -2.36 -3.51 -0.74
C PHE A 110 -3.28 -4.39 -1.59
N SER A 111 -4.43 -4.84 -1.07
CA SER A 111 -5.39 -5.67 -1.82
C SER A 111 -6.18 -4.89 -2.88
N ARG A 112 -6.24 -3.56 -2.76
CA ARG A 112 -7.04 -2.68 -3.63
C ARG A 112 -6.41 -2.52 -5.01
N PHE A 113 -7.26 -2.45 -6.03
CA PHE A 113 -6.83 -2.15 -7.40
C PHE A 113 -6.07 -0.80 -7.44
N GLY A 114 -4.99 -0.73 -8.24
CA GLY A 114 -4.07 0.42 -8.28
C GLY A 114 -2.97 0.38 -7.21
N ASN A 115 -3.20 -0.22 -6.04
CA ASN A 115 -2.23 -0.23 -4.94
C ASN A 115 -1.41 -1.52 -4.84
N ARG A 116 -1.88 -2.61 -5.45
CA ARG A 116 -1.16 -3.91 -5.51
C ARG A 116 0.26 -3.79 -6.04
N GLY A 117 0.50 -2.80 -6.92
CA GLY A 117 1.81 -2.50 -7.48
C GLY A 117 2.84 -2.01 -6.45
N PHE A 118 2.44 -1.54 -5.27
CA PHE A 118 3.39 -1.07 -4.27
C PHE A 118 4.10 -2.20 -3.49
N ASP A 119 3.65 -3.45 -3.63
CA ASP A 119 4.29 -4.65 -3.05
C ASP A 119 4.81 -5.56 -4.16
N TRP A 120 5.96 -5.19 -4.75
CA TRP A 120 6.61 -5.92 -5.83
C TRP A 120 7.19 -7.27 -5.39
N ASP A 121 7.65 -7.37 -4.14
CA ASP A 121 8.21 -8.60 -3.58
C ASP A 121 7.13 -9.60 -3.13
N GLY A 122 5.88 -9.16 -2.98
CA GLY A 122 4.76 -10.02 -2.56
C GLY A 122 4.70 -10.28 -1.06
N GLU A 123 5.51 -9.59 -0.26
CA GLU A 123 5.53 -9.76 1.18
C GLU A 123 4.24 -9.28 1.84
N ALA A 124 3.79 -8.07 1.51
CA ALA A 124 2.58 -7.52 2.10
C ALA A 124 1.37 -8.39 1.77
N HIS A 125 1.28 -8.89 0.53
CA HIS A 125 0.23 -9.82 0.13
C HIS A 125 0.30 -11.15 0.90
N TYR A 126 1.49 -11.72 1.09
CA TYR A 126 1.65 -12.94 1.89
C TYR A 126 1.24 -12.73 3.36
N LEU A 127 1.67 -11.61 3.96
CA LEU A 127 1.32 -11.27 5.34
C LEU A 127 -0.19 -11.01 5.49
N LEU A 128 -0.82 -10.37 4.49
CA LEU A 128 -2.26 -10.14 4.46
C LEU A 128 -3.04 -11.46 4.34
N MET A 129 -2.59 -12.38 3.47
CA MET A 129 -3.15 -13.73 3.36
C MET A 129 -3.14 -14.43 4.72
N ARG A 130 -1.98 -14.47 5.41
CA ARG A 130 -1.88 -15.05 6.76
C ARG A 130 -2.79 -14.37 7.76
N THR A 131 -2.88 -13.04 7.70
CA THR A 131 -3.74 -12.27 8.59
C THR A 131 -5.21 -12.66 8.42
N TYR A 132 -5.69 -12.81 7.18
CA TYR A 132 -7.06 -13.28 6.94
C TYR A 132 -7.30 -14.70 7.43
N LEU A 133 -6.35 -15.62 7.22
CA LEU A 133 -6.46 -16.99 7.76
C LEU A 133 -6.58 -16.97 9.29
N SER A 134 -5.73 -16.21 9.97
CA SER A 134 -5.77 -16.06 11.44
C SER A 134 -7.04 -15.36 11.96
N LEU A 135 -7.76 -14.64 11.10
CA LEU A 135 -9.06 -14.03 11.39
C LEU A 135 -10.25 -14.90 10.96
N GLY A 136 -10.00 -16.09 10.39
CA GLY A 136 -11.05 -17.00 9.90
C GLY A 136 -11.65 -16.61 8.54
N ASP A 137 -11.09 -15.63 7.82
CA ASP A 137 -11.58 -15.19 6.51
C ASP A 137 -10.85 -15.94 5.37
N ALA A 138 -11.12 -17.24 5.27
CA ALA A 138 -10.56 -18.09 4.22
C ALA A 138 -10.86 -17.60 2.79
N PRO A 139 -12.07 -17.08 2.46
CA PRO A 139 -12.36 -16.56 1.13
C PRO A 139 -11.47 -15.38 0.72
N ARG A 140 -11.21 -14.42 1.63
CA ARG A 140 -10.28 -13.31 1.32
C ARG A 140 -8.83 -13.77 1.27
N ALA A 141 -8.42 -14.68 2.16
CA ALA A 141 -7.10 -15.29 2.11
C ALA A 141 -6.83 -15.93 0.74
N ALA A 142 -7.77 -16.73 0.23
CA ALA A 142 -7.67 -17.38 -1.08
C ALA A 142 -7.52 -16.37 -2.22
N LYS A 143 -8.30 -15.28 -2.21
CA LYS A 143 -8.18 -14.20 -3.22
C LYS A 143 -6.80 -13.54 -3.21
N VAL A 144 -6.26 -13.24 -2.04
CA VAL A 144 -4.92 -12.63 -1.92
C VAL A 144 -3.83 -13.61 -2.34
N ARG A 145 -3.96 -14.87 -1.95
CA ARG A 145 -3.07 -15.96 -2.37
C ARG A 145 -3.04 -16.09 -3.88
N ASP A 146 -4.19 -16.20 -4.53
CA ASP A 146 -4.30 -16.34 -5.97
C ASP A 146 -3.65 -15.15 -6.70
N PHE A 147 -3.86 -13.93 -6.20
CA PHE A 147 -3.18 -12.77 -6.74
C PHE A 147 -1.66 -12.88 -6.61
N LEU A 148 -1.16 -13.23 -5.41
CA LEU A 148 0.25 -13.40 -5.11
C LEU A 148 0.91 -14.45 -6.02
N LEU A 149 0.26 -15.61 -6.20
CA LEU A 149 0.78 -16.71 -7.02
C LEU A 149 0.78 -16.39 -8.52
N ARG A 150 -0.22 -15.64 -9.00
CA ARG A 150 -0.29 -15.25 -10.42
C ARG A 150 0.66 -14.10 -10.78
N HIS A 151 0.88 -13.15 -9.87
CA HIS A 151 1.53 -11.87 -10.22
C HIS A 151 2.86 -11.62 -9.50
N ARG A 152 3.30 -12.48 -8.59
CA ARG A 152 4.56 -12.31 -7.85
C ARG A 152 5.38 -13.60 -7.91
N ARG A 153 6.68 -13.47 -7.72
CA ARG A 153 7.64 -14.57 -7.74
C ARG A 153 8.56 -14.47 -6.51
N GLY A 154 9.25 -15.56 -6.21
CA GLY A 154 10.22 -15.64 -5.12
C GLY A 154 9.64 -16.18 -3.81
N LYS A 155 10.40 -16.00 -2.73
CA LYS A 155 10.21 -16.67 -1.44
C LYS A 155 8.80 -16.54 -0.84
N TRP A 156 8.13 -15.41 -1.06
CA TRP A 156 6.80 -15.17 -0.47
C TRP A 156 5.70 -15.93 -1.20
N ALA A 157 5.78 -16.01 -2.54
CA ALA A 157 4.89 -16.86 -3.34
C ALA A 157 5.12 -18.35 -3.03
N GLU A 158 6.38 -18.77 -2.83
CA GLU A 158 6.69 -20.15 -2.41
C GLU A 158 6.13 -20.50 -1.03
N ARG A 159 6.27 -19.58 -0.06
CA ARG A 159 5.67 -19.75 1.28
C ARG A 159 4.14 -19.83 1.21
N ALA A 160 3.51 -19.03 0.35
CA ALA A 160 2.07 -19.09 0.14
C ALA A 160 1.60 -20.44 -0.44
N ARG A 161 2.38 -21.05 -1.34
CA ARG A 161 2.10 -22.41 -1.85
C ARG A 161 2.15 -23.45 -0.73
N LYS A 162 3.19 -23.41 0.10
CA LYS A 162 3.40 -24.37 1.20
C LYS A 162 2.36 -24.25 2.31
N ALA A 163 1.81 -23.05 2.54
CA ALA A 163 0.80 -22.84 3.56
C ALA A 163 -0.52 -23.62 3.29
N VAL A 164 -0.82 -23.94 2.02
CA VAL A 164 -2.02 -24.70 1.63
C VAL A 164 -1.87 -26.19 1.97
N LEU A 165 -0.68 -26.75 1.74
CA LEU A 165 -0.42 -28.18 2.00
C LEU A 165 -0.62 -28.54 3.48
N LEU A 166 -0.36 -27.60 4.39
CA LEU A 166 -0.55 -27.80 5.83
C LEU A 166 -2.01 -27.64 6.29
N GLU A 167 -2.86 -26.96 5.51
CA GLU A 167 -4.31 -26.83 5.81
C GLU A 167 -5.12 -28.01 5.25
N GLU A 168 -4.61 -28.71 4.23
CA GLU A 168 -5.25 -29.91 3.68
C GLU A 168 -4.88 -31.20 4.45
N GLU A 169 -3.81 -31.17 5.26
CA GLU A 169 -3.31 -32.30 6.06
C GLU A 169 -3.77 -32.32 7.54
N GLY A 170 -4.47 -31.28 8.02
CA GLY A 170 -4.89 -31.13 9.43
C GLY A 170 -6.39 -30.95 9.60
#